data_AF-A0A2N1IZI8-F1
#
_entry.id   AF-A0A2N1IZI8-F1
#
_cell.length_a   1.000
_cell.length_b   1.000
_cell.length_c   1.000
_cell.angle_alpha   90.00
_cell.angle_beta   90.00
_cell.angle_gamma   90.00
#
_symmetry.space_group_name_H-M   'P 1'
#
loop_
_entity.id
_entity.type
_entity.pdbx_description
1 polymer ?
#
loop_
_entity_poly.entity_id
_entity_poly.type
_entity_poly.pdbx_seq_one_letter_code
_entity_poly.pdbx_strand_id
1 'polypeptide(L)'
;YYPNMQLTQSEMIDFNDFVTDLIALKKEAQNIKSYNGDERYLTETINNHKFHIMSTSQKGFAVTIKNGDVSISFKRFKKITKQPCIKVEYRADYLARYGYVKCVTQMQSFLKEIIPHTYSIASEIHLCTDIQNYDFTIMDFFRMKTRSRKKEVYMEADSNAYFDGMKFTGFVLGAGNFMVRVYNKTHEIKKFPDKSFVKPSRWLVNDNYDENKEVWRIEVQIRRDKLKHLFNEKGYLENSTTCLNSIPDIWDLFMQKFEHKNLDDNSVIEIMKGYRTLKNGSKKILSKYAIRK
;
A
#
# COMPACT_ATOMS: atom_id res chain seq x y z
N TYR A 1 7.12 -12.36 -8.62
CA TYR A 1 8.18 -12.85 -9.50
C TYR A 1 7.65 -13.97 -10.36
N TYR A 2 8.07 -13.95 -11.61
CA TYR A 2 7.69 -14.86 -12.67
C TYR A 2 8.97 -15.48 -13.22
N PRO A 3 9.01 -16.78 -13.50
CA PRO A 3 10.09 -17.39 -14.25
C PRO A 3 10.22 -16.72 -15.61
N ASN A 4 11.45 -16.45 -16.02
CA ASN A 4 11.73 -15.95 -17.35
C ASN A 4 12.04 -17.12 -18.33
N MET A 5 12.22 -16.82 -19.61
CA MET A 5 12.41 -17.84 -20.66
C MET A 5 13.75 -18.61 -20.58
N GLN A 6 14.68 -18.16 -19.74
CA GLN A 6 16.01 -18.77 -19.56
C GLN A 6 16.02 -19.84 -18.46
N LEU A 7 14.94 -19.97 -17.68
CA LEU A 7 14.89 -20.96 -16.61
C LEU A 7 14.95 -22.38 -17.20
N THR A 8 15.90 -23.17 -16.74
CA THR A 8 16.11 -24.56 -17.17
C THR A 8 15.13 -25.50 -16.50
N GLN A 9 14.99 -26.72 -17.04
CA GLN A 9 14.14 -27.74 -16.43
C GLN A 9 14.66 -28.18 -15.05
N SER A 10 15.98 -28.24 -14.85
CA SER A 10 16.57 -28.59 -13.55
C SER A 10 16.19 -27.56 -12.50
N GLU A 11 16.39 -26.27 -12.78
CA GLU A 11 16.06 -25.20 -11.83
C GLU A 11 14.55 -25.14 -11.50
N MET A 12 13.69 -25.54 -12.45
CA MET A 12 12.26 -25.68 -12.19
C MET A 12 11.94 -26.82 -11.24
N ILE A 13 12.66 -27.94 -11.33
CA ILE A 13 12.53 -29.08 -10.43
C ILE A 13 13.03 -28.67 -9.04
N ASP A 14 14.24 -28.12 -8.96
CA ASP A 14 14.86 -27.67 -7.70
C ASP A 14 13.95 -26.68 -6.96
N PHE A 15 13.39 -25.69 -7.68
CA PHE A 15 12.43 -24.77 -7.10
C PHE A 15 11.14 -25.45 -6.61
N ASN A 16 10.62 -26.43 -7.36
CA ASN A 16 9.41 -27.14 -6.97
C ASN A 16 9.64 -28.05 -5.77
N ASP A 17 10.82 -28.63 -5.64
CA ASP A 17 11.24 -29.44 -4.49
C ASP A 17 11.38 -28.56 -3.26
N PHE A 18 12.06 -27.42 -3.38
CA PHE A 18 12.10 -26.39 -2.33
C PHE A 18 10.69 -26.00 -1.84
N VAL A 19 9.75 -25.73 -2.77
CA VAL A 19 8.37 -25.40 -2.40
C VAL A 19 7.66 -26.60 -1.75
N THR A 20 8.00 -27.83 -2.13
CA THR A 20 7.44 -29.06 -1.54
C THR A 20 7.83 -29.21 -0.08
N ASP A 21 9.09 -28.95 0.25
CA ASP A 21 9.60 -29.01 1.61
C ASP A 21 8.90 -27.97 2.49
N LEU A 22 8.77 -26.74 2.00
CA LEU A 22 8.02 -25.69 2.71
C LEU A 22 6.54 -26.06 2.93
N ILE A 23 5.91 -26.78 1.99
CA ILE A 23 4.54 -27.26 2.15
C ILE A 23 4.45 -28.33 3.24
N ALA A 24 5.46 -29.21 3.35
CA ALA A 24 5.53 -30.20 4.43
C ALA A 24 5.63 -29.50 5.79
N LEU A 25 6.56 -28.55 5.94
CA LEU A 25 6.70 -27.75 7.16
C LEU A 25 5.42 -26.95 7.49
N LYS A 26 4.73 -26.42 6.48
CA LYS A 26 3.43 -25.77 6.68
C LYS A 26 2.39 -26.73 7.27
N LYS A 27 2.33 -27.99 6.82
CA LYS A 27 1.39 -28.98 7.38
C LYS A 27 1.68 -29.25 8.84
N GLU A 28 2.95 -29.27 9.23
CA GLU A 28 3.34 -29.37 10.64
C GLU A 28 2.93 -28.13 11.43
N ALA A 29 3.17 -26.93 10.89
CA ALA A 29 2.72 -25.67 11.50
C ALA A 29 1.19 -25.62 11.68
N GLN A 30 0.42 -26.28 10.83
CA GLN A 30 -1.04 -26.39 10.96
C GLN A 30 -1.48 -27.20 12.19
N ASN A 31 -0.62 -28.07 12.73
CA ASN A 31 -0.93 -28.85 13.92
C ASN A 31 -0.72 -28.07 15.23
N ILE A 32 -0.05 -26.91 15.17
CA ILE A 32 0.13 -26.02 16.33
C ILE A 32 -1.23 -25.44 16.72
N LYS A 33 -1.61 -25.60 18.00
CA LYS A 33 -2.86 -25.08 18.57
C LYS A 33 -2.63 -23.66 19.11
N SER A 34 -3.16 -22.67 18.42
CA SER A 34 -3.36 -21.31 18.93
C SER A 34 -4.64 -20.73 18.35
N TYR A 35 -5.33 -19.90 19.15
CA TYR A 35 -6.46 -19.09 18.69
C TYR A 35 -6.03 -18.01 17.72
N ASN A 36 -4.77 -17.58 17.80
CA ASN A 36 -4.17 -16.61 16.89
C ASN A 36 -3.44 -17.35 15.75
N GLY A 37 -3.95 -17.18 14.53
CA GLY A 37 -3.37 -17.82 13.34
C GLY A 37 -1.92 -17.39 13.04
N ASP A 38 -1.50 -16.21 13.50
CA ASP A 38 -0.14 -15.71 13.32
C ASP A 38 0.88 -16.32 14.30
N GLU A 39 0.42 -17.06 15.32
CA GLU A 39 1.29 -17.81 16.25
C GLU A 39 1.51 -19.26 15.80
N ARG A 40 0.81 -19.70 14.74
CA ARG A 40 0.90 -21.05 14.21
C ARG A 40 1.93 -21.09 13.10
N TYR A 41 3.20 -21.21 13.48
CA TYR A 41 4.33 -21.27 12.56
C TYR A 41 5.46 -22.19 13.07
N LEU A 42 6.30 -22.66 12.14
CA LEU A 42 7.62 -23.23 12.45
C LEU A 42 8.70 -22.22 12.12
N THR A 43 9.85 -22.28 12.80
CA THR A 43 11.00 -21.44 12.44
C THR A 43 11.98 -22.26 11.63
N GLU A 44 12.37 -21.76 10.46
CA GLU A 44 13.32 -22.39 9.56
C GLU A 44 14.38 -21.38 9.11
N THR A 45 15.59 -21.85 8.79
CA THR A 45 16.65 -20.99 8.25
C THR A 45 16.80 -21.23 6.75
N ILE A 46 16.55 -20.20 5.95
CA ILE A 46 16.65 -20.25 4.49
C ILE A 46 17.69 -19.20 4.08
N ASN A 47 18.76 -19.64 3.43
CA ASN A 47 19.90 -18.81 3.00
C ASN A 47 20.40 -17.87 4.11
N ASN A 48 20.67 -18.42 5.29
CA ASN A 48 21.11 -17.69 6.49
C ASN A 48 20.10 -16.68 7.09
N HIS A 49 18.85 -16.69 6.63
CA HIS A 49 17.78 -15.88 7.18
C HIS A 49 16.75 -16.75 7.90
N LYS A 50 16.39 -16.35 9.12
CA LYS A 50 15.31 -17.01 9.87
C LYS A 50 13.96 -16.55 9.37
N PHE A 51 13.09 -17.51 9.08
CA PHE A 51 11.70 -17.28 8.68
C PHE A 51 10.75 -18.13 9.50
N HIS A 52 9.57 -17.57 9.74
CA HIS A 52 8.41 -18.29 10.22
C HIS A 52 7.67 -18.89 9.02
N ILE A 53 7.59 -20.22 8.96
CA ILE A 53 6.78 -20.97 8.00
C ILE A 53 5.35 -20.99 8.52
N MET A 54 4.46 -20.24 7.88
CA MET A 54 3.11 -20.02 8.39
C MET A 54 2.18 -21.20 8.09
N SER A 55 1.29 -21.53 9.03
CA SER A 55 0.21 -22.51 8.85
C SER A 55 -0.82 -22.11 7.77
N THR A 56 -0.96 -20.81 7.52
CA THR A 56 -1.83 -20.23 6.49
C THR A 56 -1.00 -19.72 5.31
N SER A 57 -1.67 -19.40 4.20
CA SER A 57 -0.98 -18.89 3.02
C SER A 57 -1.80 -17.84 2.32
N GLN A 58 -1.10 -16.96 1.61
CA GLN A 58 -1.75 -15.99 0.76
C GLN A 58 -2.59 -16.68 -0.33
N LYS A 59 -3.78 -16.13 -0.61
CA LYS A 59 -4.69 -16.65 -1.64
C LYS A 59 -3.96 -16.83 -2.98
N GLY A 60 -4.07 -18.02 -3.55
CA GLY A 60 -3.41 -18.38 -4.82
C GLY A 60 -1.97 -18.89 -4.68
N PHE A 61 -1.44 -18.96 -3.46
CA PHE A 61 -0.13 -19.53 -3.14
C PHE A 61 -0.24 -20.75 -2.22
N ALA A 62 0.75 -21.63 -2.29
CA ALA A 62 0.74 -22.91 -1.58
C ALA A 62 1.29 -22.80 -0.14
N VAL A 63 2.28 -21.94 0.06
CA VAL A 63 2.93 -21.69 1.36
C VAL A 63 3.32 -20.22 1.49
N THR A 64 3.41 -19.71 2.71
CA THR A 64 3.89 -18.35 3.00
C THR A 64 4.87 -18.40 4.16
N ILE A 65 6.00 -17.74 3.98
CA ILE A 65 7.02 -17.54 5.00
C ILE A 65 7.07 -16.06 5.37
N LYS A 66 7.35 -15.75 6.64
CA LYS A 66 7.39 -14.37 7.13
C LYS A 66 8.59 -14.15 8.04
N ASN A 67 9.14 -12.96 8.05
CA ASN A 67 9.96 -12.46 9.15
C ASN A 67 9.52 -11.03 9.49
N GLY A 68 10.31 -10.32 10.30
CA GLY A 68 10.03 -8.92 10.65
C GLY A 68 10.02 -7.95 9.47
N ASP A 69 10.64 -8.32 8.35
CA ASP A 69 10.91 -7.42 7.23
C ASP A 69 10.03 -7.69 6.00
N VAL A 70 9.69 -8.95 5.74
CA VAL A 70 8.94 -9.36 4.55
C VAL A 70 7.99 -10.53 4.80
N SER A 71 7.00 -10.66 3.92
CA SER A 71 6.25 -11.89 3.70
C SER A 71 6.51 -12.40 2.28
N ILE A 72 6.85 -13.67 2.14
CA ILE A 72 7.15 -14.30 0.85
C ILE A 72 6.22 -15.50 0.66
N SER A 73 5.42 -15.48 -0.39
CA SER A 73 4.48 -16.55 -0.71
C SER A 73 4.93 -17.30 -1.95
N PHE A 74 4.92 -18.63 -1.87
CA PHE A 74 5.41 -19.51 -2.93
C PHE A 74 4.30 -20.41 -3.45
N LYS A 75 4.38 -20.74 -4.74
CA LYS A 75 3.64 -21.84 -5.34
C LYS A 75 4.53 -22.53 -6.38
N ARG A 76 4.30 -23.83 -6.56
CA ARG A 76 5.01 -24.61 -7.55
C ARG A 76 4.85 -24.00 -8.95
N PHE A 77 5.93 -24.06 -9.71
CA PHE A 77 5.95 -23.69 -11.10
C PHE A 77 5.10 -24.66 -11.93
N LYS A 78 4.32 -24.10 -12.87
CA LYS A 78 3.62 -24.84 -13.92
C LYS A 78 3.87 -24.12 -15.24
N LYS A 79 4.49 -24.81 -16.20
CA LYS A 79 4.89 -24.26 -17.52
C LYS A 79 3.75 -23.57 -18.29
N ILE A 80 2.51 -24.00 -18.04
CA ILE A 80 1.30 -23.51 -18.73
C ILE A 80 0.76 -22.19 -18.14
N THR A 81 1.13 -21.82 -16.90
CA THR A 81 0.46 -20.70 -16.20
C THR A 81 1.24 -19.39 -16.30
N LYS A 82 0.60 -18.33 -16.83
CA LYS A 82 1.12 -16.94 -16.80
C LYS A 82 0.96 -16.25 -15.43
N GLN A 83 1.16 -16.99 -14.34
CA GLN A 83 0.94 -16.47 -12.98
C GLN A 83 2.25 -16.44 -12.20
N PRO A 84 2.41 -15.54 -11.21
CA PRO A 84 3.65 -15.45 -10.44
C PRO A 84 3.81 -16.70 -9.57
N CYS A 85 5.01 -17.29 -9.55
CA CYS A 85 5.35 -18.40 -8.65
C CYS A 85 5.75 -17.91 -7.25
N ILE A 86 6.19 -16.65 -7.15
CA ILE A 86 6.58 -16.02 -5.88
C ILE A 86 5.91 -14.65 -5.78
N LYS A 87 5.37 -14.32 -4.61
CA LYS A 87 4.95 -12.96 -4.25
C LYS A 87 5.72 -12.51 -3.02
N VAL A 88 6.18 -11.25 -3.04
CA VAL A 88 6.87 -10.62 -1.91
C VAL A 88 6.07 -9.39 -1.49
N GLU A 89 5.84 -9.26 -0.20
CA GLU A 89 5.27 -8.08 0.45
C GLU A 89 6.27 -7.54 1.46
N TYR A 90 6.73 -6.30 1.24
CA TYR A 90 7.68 -5.62 2.11
C TYR A 90 6.96 -4.92 3.26
N ARG A 91 7.49 -5.02 4.47
CA ARG A 91 6.99 -4.25 5.62
C ARG A 91 7.42 -2.79 5.49
N ALA A 92 6.52 -1.88 5.85
CA ALA A 92 6.80 -0.44 5.80
C ALA A 92 7.98 -0.05 6.71
N ASP A 93 8.13 -0.72 7.85
CA ASP A 93 9.29 -0.56 8.74
C ASP A 93 10.61 -0.91 8.06
N TYR A 94 10.67 -2.06 7.39
CA TYR A 94 11.86 -2.48 6.64
C TYR A 94 12.26 -1.44 5.57
N LEU A 95 11.27 -0.98 4.80
CA LEU A 95 11.49 0.07 3.79
C LEU A 95 11.93 1.40 4.42
N ALA A 96 11.36 1.77 5.57
CA ALA A 96 11.69 3.01 6.27
C ALA A 96 13.11 2.97 6.84
N ARG A 97 13.52 1.85 7.44
CA ARG A 97 14.85 1.65 8.06
C ARG A 97 15.99 1.62 7.05
N TYR A 98 15.82 0.92 5.92
CA TYR A 98 16.94 0.65 5.00
C TYR A 98 16.83 1.32 3.64
N GLY A 99 15.67 1.89 3.32
CA GLY A 99 15.39 2.47 2.01
C GLY A 99 14.98 1.41 0.98
N TYR A 100 13.98 1.74 0.16
CA TYR A 100 13.34 0.79 -0.75
C TYR A 100 14.29 0.15 -1.77
N VAL A 101 15.28 0.91 -2.29
CA VAL A 101 16.26 0.39 -3.26
C VAL A 101 17.03 -0.77 -2.64
N LYS A 102 17.64 -0.55 -1.47
CA LYS A 102 18.43 -1.57 -0.76
C LYS A 102 17.57 -2.79 -0.43
N CYS A 103 16.38 -2.57 0.12
CA CYS A 103 15.44 -3.65 0.46
C CYS A 103 15.11 -4.54 -0.73
N VAL A 104 14.81 -3.94 -1.89
CA VAL A 104 14.45 -4.67 -3.10
C VAL A 104 15.65 -5.39 -3.69
N THR A 105 16.82 -4.76 -3.75
CA THR A 105 18.06 -5.39 -4.25
C THR A 105 18.48 -6.59 -3.40
N GLN A 106 18.42 -6.48 -2.08
CA GLN A 106 18.71 -7.58 -1.16
C GLN A 106 17.73 -8.74 -1.38
N MET A 107 16.44 -8.45 -1.54
CA MET A 107 15.43 -9.47 -1.78
C MET A 107 15.58 -10.14 -3.15
N GLN A 108 15.95 -9.39 -4.18
CA GLN A 108 16.26 -9.96 -5.49
C GLN A 108 17.46 -10.91 -5.42
N SER A 109 18.48 -10.56 -4.63
CA SER A 109 19.65 -11.41 -4.42
C SER A 109 19.28 -12.71 -3.68
N PHE A 110 18.52 -12.58 -2.59
CA PHE A 110 17.97 -13.73 -1.86
C PHE A 110 17.14 -14.66 -2.76
N LEU A 111 16.23 -14.10 -3.57
CA LEU A 111 15.40 -14.91 -4.46
C LEU A 111 16.19 -15.54 -5.60
N LYS A 112 17.29 -14.92 -6.06
CA LYS A 112 18.15 -15.47 -7.12
C LYS A 112 18.83 -16.77 -6.68
N GLU A 113 19.13 -16.92 -5.40
CA GLU A 113 19.68 -18.16 -4.84
C GLU A 113 18.64 -19.29 -4.79
N ILE A 114 17.36 -18.95 -4.73
CA ILE A 114 16.24 -19.93 -4.75
C ILE A 114 15.84 -20.26 -6.20
N ILE A 115 15.80 -19.25 -7.08
CA ILE A 115 15.42 -19.39 -8.49
C ILE A 115 16.12 -18.29 -9.32
N PRO A 116 17.18 -18.63 -10.10
CA PRO A 116 18.06 -17.63 -10.68
C PRO A 116 17.42 -16.72 -11.75
N HIS A 117 16.53 -17.29 -12.57
CA HIS A 117 16.02 -16.66 -13.77
C HIS A 117 14.56 -16.20 -13.61
N THR A 118 14.36 -15.04 -12.96
CA THR A 118 13.04 -14.45 -12.77
C THR A 118 12.95 -12.98 -13.16
N TYR A 119 11.71 -12.50 -13.37
CA TYR A 119 11.39 -11.09 -13.47
C TYR A 119 10.26 -10.73 -12.50
N SER A 120 10.17 -9.46 -12.09
CA SER A 120 9.18 -8.98 -11.13
C SER A 120 8.23 -7.97 -11.76
N ILE A 121 6.95 -8.12 -11.41
CA ILE A 121 5.89 -7.16 -11.74
C ILE A 121 5.37 -6.57 -10.42
N ALA A 122 5.23 -5.25 -10.36
CA ALA A 122 4.61 -4.54 -9.24
C ALA A 122 3.11 -4.85 -9.18
N SER A 123 2.67 -5.45 -8.07
CA SER A 123 1.24 -5.69 -7.83
C SER A 123 0.55 -4.54 -7.11
N GLU A 124 1.29 -3.82 -6.27
CA GLU A 124 0.78 -2.79 -5.39
C GLU A 124 1.94 -1.92 -4.91
N ILE A 125 1.75 -0.61 -4.87
CA ILE A 125 2.70 0.36 -4.33
C ILE A 125 1.97 1.38 -3.47
N HIS A 126 2.56 1.72 -2.34
CA HIS A 126 2.07 2.73 -1.41
C HIS A 126 3.14 3.79 -1.27
N LEU A 127 2.81 5.03 -1.63
CA LEU A 127 3.66 6.20 -1.42
C LEU A 127 3.05 7.02 -0.30
N CYS A 128 3.87 7.58 0.58
CA CYS A 128 3.36 8.45 1.63
C CYS A 128 4.28 9.61 1.92
N THR A 129 3.69 10.68 2.42
CA THR A 129 4.39 11.78 3.07
C THR A 129 3.73 12.06 4.41
N ASP A 130 4.55 12.42 5.39
CA ASP A 130 4.12 12.86 6.71
C ASP A 130 4.29 14.37 6.80
N ILE A 131 3.30 15.06 7.37
CA ILE A 131 3.30 16.51 7.53
C ILE A 131 2.88 16.91 8.94
N GLN A 132 3.37 18.06 9.38
CA GLN A 132 2.94 18.78 10.58
C GLN A 132 2.49 20.20 10.19
N ASN A 133 1.89 20.92 11.13
CA ASN A 133 1.38 22.28 10.95
C ASN A 133 0.16 22.40 10.01
N TYR A 134 -0.50 21.28 9.72
CA TYR A 134 -1.81 21.27 9.09
C TYR A 134 -2.68 20.23 9.78
N ASP A 135 -3.71 20.70 10.49
CA ASP A 135 -4.67 19.83 11.16
C ASP A 135 -5.87 19.60 10.26
N PHE A 136 -5.92 18.42 9.65
CA PHE A 136 -7.06 18.05 8.82
C PHE A 136 -8.33 17.91 9.65
N THR A 137 -9.42 18.38 9.06
CA THR A 137 -10.77 18.33 9.61
C THR A 137 -11.70 17.62 8.63
N ILE A 138 -12.94 17.35 9.08
CA ILE A 138 -13.98 16.85 8.19
C ILE A 138 -14.26 17.80 7.01
N MET A 139 -13.99 19.10 7.16
CA MET A 139 -14.17 20.06 6.09
C MET A 139 -13.18 19.80 4.94
N ASP A 140 -11.98 19.31 5.24
CA ASP A 140 -10.96 19.00 4.23
C ASP A 140 -11.34 17.83 3.34
N PHE A 141 -12.08 16.86 3.87
CA PHE A 141 -12.69 15.80 3.07
C PHE A 141 -13.57 16.37 1.96
N PHE A 142 -14.34 17.42 2.26
CA PHE A 142 -15.18 18.10 1.28
C PHE A 142 -14.43 19.10 0.40
N ARG A 143 -13.27 19.61 0.85
CA ARG A 143 -12.36 20.46 0.04
C ARG A 143 -11.57 19.66 -0.98
N MET A 144 -11.23 18.41 -0.70
CA MET A 144 -10.51 17.59 -1.64
C MET A 144 -11.41 17.11 -2.79
N LYS A 145 -11.03 17.45 -4.01
CA LYS A 145 -11.75 17.09 -5.25
C LYS A 145 -10.86 16.27 -6.17
N THR A 146 -11.49 15.42 -6.98
CA THR A 146 -10.82 14.67 -8.04
C THR A 146 -11.06 15.32 -9.40
N ARG A 147 -10.00 15.44 -10.22
CA ARG A 147 -10.07 15.97 -11.59
C ARG A 147 -10.56 14.94 -12.62
N SER A 148 -10.86 13.71 -12.19
CA SER A 148 -11.32 12.64 -13.10
C SER A 148 -12.69 12.98 -13.70
N ARG A 149 -12.73 13.23 -15.01
CA ARG A 149 -13.96 13.52 -15.78
C ARG A 149 -14.77 12.26 -16.13
N LYS A 150 -14.11 11.09 -16.16
CA LYS A 150 -14.77 9.81 -16.42
C LYS A 150 -15.51 9.35 -15.17
N LYS A 151 -16.64 8.65 -15.37
CA LYS A 151 -17.36 7.81 -14.38
C LYS A 151 -16.49 6.70 -13.77
N GLU A 152 -15.16 6.80 -13.79
CA GLU A 152 -14.32 6.01 -12.90
C GLU A 152 -14.73 6.39 -11.48
N VAL A 153 -15.28 5.41 -10.79
CA VAL A 153 -15.94 5.45 -9.49
C VAL A 153 -15.03 6.08 -8.44
N TYR A 154 -15.05 7.41 -8.37
CA TYR A 154 -14.44 8.22 -7.31
C TYR A 154 -15.48 9.09 -6.61
N MET A 155 -16.76 8.84 -6.89
CA MET A 155 -17.87 9.67 -6.46
C MET A 155 -18.54 9.02 -5.26
N GLU A 156 -18.36 9.63 -4.08
CA GLU A 156 -19.22 9.56 -2.88
C GLU A 156 -19.48 8.20 -2.20
N ALA A 157 -19.66 7.09 -2.93
CA ALA A 157 -19.93 5.76 -2.35
C ALA A 157 -18.66 5.07 -1.79
N ASP A 158 -17.50 5.47 -2.30
CA ASP A 158 -16.21 4.80 -2.04
C ASP A 158 -15.25 5.66 -1.21
N SER A 159 -15.71 6.81 -0.75
CA SER A 159 -14.93 7.75 0.06
C SER A 159 -15.52 7.81 1.46
N ASN A 160 -14.68 7.67 2.48
CA ASN A 160 -15.12 7.55 3.85
C ASN A 160 -14.30 8.47 4.75
N ALA A 161 -14.96 9.13 5.69
CA ALA A 161 -14.31 9.80 6.80
C ALA A 161 -14.22 8.85 8.02
N TYR A 162 -13.14 8.96 8.77
CA TYR A 162 -12.87 8.14 9.95
C TYR A 162 -12.98 9.00 11.21
N PHE A 163 -13.56 8.39 12.24
CA PHE A 163 -13.76 9.01 13.54
C PHE A 163 -13.38 8.02 14.65
N ASP A 164 -12.85 8.55 15.75
CA ASP A 164 -12.74 7.85 17.03
C ASP A 164 -13.60 8.60 18.06
N GLY A 165 -14.75 8.03 18.41
CA GLY A 165 -15.83 8.78 19.04
C GLY A 165 -16.30 9.94 18.16
N MET A 166 -16.17 11.18 18.67
CA MET A 166 -16.49 12.40 17.92
C MET A 166 -15.26 13.06 17.27
N LYS A 167 -14.04 12.55 17.51
CA LYS A 167 -12.82 13.12 16.95
C LYS A 167 -12.60 12.60 15.53
N PHE A 168 -12.47 13.52 14.57
CA PHE A 168 -12.05 13.19 13.22
C PHE A 168 -10.60 12.71 13.20
N THR A 169 -10.34 11.59 12.52
CA THR A 169 -9.01 10.95 12.49
C THR A 169 -8.46 10.78 11.08
N GLY A 170 -9.26 11.05 10.04
CA GLY A 170 -8.83 10.96 8.66
C GLY A 170 -9.94 10.69 7.68
N PHE A 171 -9.57 10.45 6.43
CA PHE A 171 -10.48 10.11 5.35
C PHE A 171 -9.78 9.37 4.22
N VAL A 172 -10.57 8.73 3.37
CA VAL A 172 -10.15 8.08 2.13
C VAL A 172 -10.92 8.66 0.96
N LEU A 173 -10.21 8.89 -0.14
CA LEU A 173 -10.79 9.25 -1.42
C LEU A 173 -10.49 8.17 -2.47
N GLY A 174 -11.55 7.67 -3.09
CA GLY A 174 -11.50 6.58 -4.07
C GLY A 174 -11.40 5.20 -3.45
N ALA A 175 -11.47 4.17 -4.30
CA ALA A 175 -11.42 2.78 -3.88
C ALA A 175 -10.68 1.89 -4.89
N GLY A 176 -10.57 0.62 -4.52
CA GLY A 176 -10.07 -0.44 -5.40
C GLY A 176 -8.60 -0.23 -5.78
N ASN A 177 -8.37 0.16 -7.03
CA ASN A 177 -7.05 0.10 -7.66
C ASN A 177 -6.22 1.38 -7.56
N PHE A 178 -6.81 2.47 -7.11
CA PHE A 178 -6.11 3.73 -6.91
C PHE A 178 -6.88 4.56 -5.89
N MET A 179 -6.31 4.81 -4.72
CA MET A 179 -6.96 5.53 -3.63
C MET A 179 -5.96 6.40 -2.86
N VAL A 180 -6.48 7.37 -2.13
CA VAL A 180 -5.72 8.28 -1.28
C VAL A 180 -6.27 8.23 0.13
N ARG A 181 -5.38 8.20 1.11
CA ARG A 181 -5.72 8.18 2.53
C ARG A 181 -5.02 9.35 3.19
N VAL A 182 -5.79 10.15 3.92
CA VAL A 182 -5.26 11.21 4.76
C VAL A 182 -5.65 10.86 6.18
N TYR A 183 -4.70 10.68 7.08
CA TYR A 183 -5.02 10.26 8.45
C TYR A 183 -4.01 10.74 9.47
N ASN A 184 -4.48 10.87 10.71
CA ASN A 184 -3.68 11.30 11.83
C ASN A 184 -2.76 10.16 12.26
N LYS A 185 -1.50 10.21 11.84
CA LYS A 185 -0.51 9.17 12.07
C LYS A 185 -0.09 9.11 13.54
N THR A 186 -0.06 10.26 14.22
CA THR A 186 0.16 10.31 15.67
C THR A 186 -0.93 9.56 16.43
N HIS A 187 -2.20 9.78 16.07
CA HIS A 187 -3.32 9.06 16.65
C HIS A 187 -3.27 7.55 16.32
N GLU A 188 -2.95 7.18 15.07
CA GLU A 188 -2.80 5.77 14.68
C GLU A 188 -1.73 5.06 15.53
N ILE A 189 -0.57 5.68 15.73
CA ILE A 189 0.53 5.09 16.52
C ILE A 189 0.16 4.95 18.00
N LYS A 190 -0.61 5.90 18.56
CA LYS A 190 -1.12 5.78 19.94
C LYS A 190 -2.03 4.55 20.09
N LYS A 191 -2.84 4.24 19.06
CA LYS A 191 -3.73 3.06 19.05
C LYS A 191 -3.00 1.76 18.69
N PHE A 192 -1.99 1.85 17.82
CA PHE A 192 -1.22 0.72 17.29
C PHE A 192 0.28 1.00 17.44
N PRO A 193 0.85 0.74 18.63
CA PRO A 193 2.25 1.08 18.94
C PRO A 193 3.28 0.37 18.07
N ASP A 194 2.94 -0.78 17.47
CA ASP A 194 3.77 -1.51 16.50
C ASP A 194 4.06 -0.69 15.22
N LYS A 195 3.23 0.31 14.92
CA LYS A 195 3.42 1.25 13.80
C LYS A 195 4.30 2.45 14.15
N SER A 196 4.83 2.51 15.38
CA SER A 196 5.66 3.63 15.86
C SER A 196 7.01 3.76 15.19
N PHE A 197 7.47 2.75 14.44
CA PHE A 197 8.78 2.70 13.79
C PHE A 197 9.14 3.95 12.96
N VAL A 198 8.14 4.64 12.40
CA VAL A 198 8.36 5.85 11.60
C VAL A 198 8.91 7.01 12.45
N LYS A 199 8.54 7.08 13.73
CA LYS A 199 8.99 8.16 14.63
C LYS A 199 10.51 8.18 14.75
N PRO A 200 11.19 7.10 15.20
CA PRO A 200 12.66 7.11 15.27
C PRO A 200 13.33 7.05 13.90
N SER A 201 12.73 6.42 12.88
CA SER A 201 13.39 6.27 11.57
C SER A 201 13.27 7.47 10.64
N ARG A 202 12.29 8.37 10.86
CA ARG A 202 11.99 9.49 9.94
C ARG A 202 11.69 10.81 10.63
N TRP A 203 10.95 10.81 11.73
CA TRP A 203 10.51 12.07 12.35
C TRP A 203 11.60 12.67 13.24
N LEU A 204 12.15 11.89 14.17
CA LEU A 204 13.17 12.38 15.11
C LEU A 204 14.50 12.78 14.44
N VAL A 205 14.73 12.32 13.21
CA VAL A 205 15.91 12.68 12.40
C VAL A 205 15.67 13.88 11.48
N ASN A 206 14.46 14.46 11.51
CA ASN A 206 14.11 15.65 10.77
C ASN A 206 14.13 16.86 11.72
N ASP A 207 15.02 17.82 11.48
CA ASP A 207 15.20 19.00 12.33
C ASP A 207 13.93 19.87 12.46
N ASN A 208 12.99 19.74 11.52
CA ASN A 208 11.72 20.48 11.53
C ASN A 208 10.59 19.73 12.26
N TYR A 209 10.86 18.55 12.81
CA TYR A 209 9.87 17.78 13.56
C TYR A 209 9.65 18.38 14.95
N ASP A 210 8.39 18.62 15.30
CA ASP A 210 7.96 19.09 16.61
C ASP A 210 7.18 17.98 17.33
N GLU A 211 7.70 17.45 18.43
CA GLU A 211 7.06 16.37 19.17
C GLU A 211 5.71 16.74 19.80
N ASN A 212 5.43 18.04 19.95
CA ASN A 212 4.18 18.54 20.52
C ASN A 212 3.06 18.68 19.48
N LYS A 213 3.36 18.50 18.19
CA LYS A 213 2.38 18.62 17.12
C LYS A 213 1.96 17.25 16.58
N GLU A 214 0.70 17.15 16.19
CA GLU A 214 0.22 15.95 15.51
C GLU A 214 0.84 15.83 14.12
N VAL A 215 1.11 14.60 13.70
CA VAL A 215 1.58 14.26 12.36
C VAL A 215 0.44 13.66 11.58
N TRP A 216 0.17 14.22 10.41
CA TRP A 216 -0.78 13.70 9.44
C TRP A 216 -0.03 13.03 8.30
N ARG A 217 -0.51 11.87 7.87
CA ARG A 217 0.01 11.15 6.71
C ARG A 217 -0.94 11.30 5.53
N ILE A 218 -0.37 11.64 4.39
CA ILE A 218 -1.02 11.53 3.08
C ILE A 218 -0.41 10.33 2.38
N GLU A 219 -1.22 9.33 2.06
CA GLU A 219 -0.80 8.07 1.48
C GLU A 219 -1.58 7.75 0.20
N VAL A 220 -0.85 7.46 -0.87
CA VAL A 220 -1.38 7.08 -2.19
C VAL A 220 -1.12 5.60 -2.39
N GLN A 221 -2.18 4.87 -2.69
CA GLN A 221 -2.12 3.44 -2.97
C GLN A 221 -2.52 3.18 -4.42
N ILE A 222 -1.70 2.41 -5.14
CA ILE A 222 -1.94 2.03 -6.54
C ILE A 222 -1.75 0.52 -6.68
N ARG A 223 -2.74 -0.15 -7.25
CA ARG A 223 -2.72 -1.61 -7.50
C ARG A 223 -2.51 -1.94 -8.97
N ARG A 224 -2.18 -3.20 -9.23
CA ARG A 224 -1.82 -3.78 -10.52
C ARG A 224 -2.72 -3.33 -11.67
N ASP A 225 -4.03 -3.37 -11.45
CA ASP A 225 -5.00 -3.05 -12.50
C ASP A 225 -4.92 -1.59 -12.96
N LYS A 226 -4.42 -0.68 -12.13
CA LYS A 226 -4.06 0.68 -12.57
C LYS A 226 -2.63 0.72 -13.10
N LEU A 227 -1.66 0.12 -12.39
CA LEU A 227 -0.23 0.14 -12.76
C LEU A 227 0.04 -0.34 -14.19
N LYS A 228 -0.64 -1.41 -14.63
CA LYS A 228 -0.46 -1.99 -15.98
C LYS A 228 -0.85 -1.07 -17.13
N HIS A 229 -1.57 0.01 -16.84
CA HIS A 229 -1.99 0.99 -17.84
C HIS A 229 -1.20 2.30 -17.75
N LEU A 230 -0.25 2.41 -16.82
CA LEU A 230 0.61 3.57 -16.68
C LEU A 230 1.93 3.33 -17.42
N PHE A 231 2.35 4.33 -18.18
CA PHE A 231 3.58 4.34 -18.97
C PHE A 231 4.19 5.73 -18.91
N ASN A 232 5.52 5.79 -18.84
CA ASN A 232 6.31 7.01 -18.98
C ASN A 232 7.55 6.72 -19.85
N GLU A 233 8.47 7.67 -19.94
CA GLU A 233 9.73 7.53 -20.69
C GLU A 233 10.59 6.34 -20.23
N LYS A 234 10.39 5.85 -19.00
CA LYS A 234 11.11 4.69 -18.42
C LYS A 234 10.42 3.35 -18.72
N GLY A 235 9.27 3.37 -19.39
CA GLY A 235 8.51 2.19 -19.79
C GLY A 235 7.19 2.01 -19.04
N TYR A 236 6.65 0.79 -19.07
CA TYR A 236 5.43 0.43 -18.35
C TYR A 236 5.68 0.25 -16.85
N LEU A 237 4.86 0.89 -16.03
CA LEU A 237 4.99 0.88 -14.56
C LEU A 237 4.60 -0.45 -13.91
N GLU A 238 4.10 -1.44 -14.67
CA GLU A 238 3.93 -2.78 -14.10
C GLU A 238 5.28 -3.46 -13.86
N ASN A 239 6.32 -3.17 -14.65
CA ASN A 239 7.66 -3.68 -14.36
C ASN A 239 8.15 -3.09 -13.03
N SER A 240 8.57 -3.93 -12.07
CA SER A 240 8.93 -3.43 -10.73
C SER A 240 10.08 -2.43 -10.75
N THR A 241 11.09 -2.63 -11.59
CA THR A 241 12.23 -1.70 -11.70
C THR A 241 11.76 -0.36 -12.26
N THR A 242 10.99 -0.37 -13.35
CA THR A 242 10.38 0.84 -13.90
C THR A 242 9.49 1.53 -12.89
N CYS A 243 8.64 0.79 -12.16
CA CYS A 243 7.77 1.31 -11.11
C CYS A 243 8.55 2.08 -10.05
N LEU A 244 9.63 1.50 -9.51
CA LEU A 244 10.44 2.12 -8.48
C LEU A 244 11.20 3.35 -9.00
N ASN A 245 11.72 3.29 -10.23
CA ASN A 245 12.37 4.44 -10.86
C ASN A 245 11.39 5.56 -11.23
N SER A 246 10.08 5.30 -11.16
CA SER A 246 9.01 6.23 -11.52
C SER A 246 8.26 6.77 -10.29
N ILE A 247 8.77 6.59 -9.07
CA ILE A 247 8.13 7.09 -7.84
C ILE A 247 7.77 8.58 -7.91
N PRO A 248 8.65 9.49 -8.37
CA PRO A 248 8.29 10.90 -8.53
C PRO A 248 7.12 11.10 -9.51
N ASP A 249 7.17 10.45 -10.67
CA ASP A 249 6.12 10.55 -11.69
C ASP A 249 4.77 10.01 -11.17
N ILE A 250 4.80 8.97 -10.34
CA ILE A 250 3.61 8.41 -9.67
C ILE A 250 3.05 9.40 -8.64
N TRP A 251 3.92 10.09 -7.91
CA TRP A 251 3.51 11.11 -6.95
C TRP A 251 2.89 12.33 -7.65
N ASP A 252 3.49 12.76 -8.76
CA ASP A 252 2.97 13.85 -9.58
C ASP A 252 1.60 13.51 -10.20
N LEU A 253 1.42 12.27 -10.66
CA LEU A 253 0.11 11.78 -11.12
C LEU A 253 -0.96 11.92 -10.02
N PHE A 254 -0.61 11.65 -8.77
CA PHE A 254 -1.50 11.88 -7.64
C PHE A 254 -1.83 13.37 -7.48
N MET A 255 -0.81 14.24 -7.45
CA MET A 255 -1.00 15.68 -7.30
C MET A 255 -1.81 16.32 -8.44
N GLN A 256 -1.74 15.75 -9.64
CA GLN A 256 -2.57 16.19 -10.76
C GLN A 256 -4.01 15.71 -10.67
N LYS A 257 -4.26 14.58 -9.99
CA LYS A 257 -5.59 13.95 -9.94
C LYS A 257 -6.42 14.43 -8.76
N PHE A 258 -5.79 14.74 -7.63
CA PHE A 258 -6.49 15.26 -6.45
C PHE A 258 -6.05 16.68 -6.17
N GLU A 259 -7.03 17.52 -5.87
CA GLU A 259 -6.82 18.94 -5.62
C GLU A 259 -7.51 19.30 -4.31
N HIS A 260 -6.77 19.89 -3.37
CA HIS A 260 -7.37 20.53 -2.21
C HIS A 260 -7.83 21.92 -2.61
N LYS A 261 -9.15 22.16 -2.57
CA LYS A 261 -9.74 23.43 -2.96
C LYS A 261 -9.65 24.43 -1.82
N ASN A 262 -9.20 25.64 -2.15
CA ASN A 262 -9.25 26.78 -1.24
C ASN A 262 -10.68 27.31 -1.13
N LEU A 263 -11.50 26.61 -0.33
CA LEU A 263 -12.88 26.97 0.00
C LEU A 263 -12.98 27.37 1.47
N ASP A 264 -13.67 28.47 1.74
CA ASP A 264 -14.05 28.85 3.10
C ASP A 264 -15.05 27.84 3.71
N ASP A 265 -15.17 27.85 5.03
CA ASP A 265 -16.04 26.90 5.75
C ASP A 265 -17.51 27.02 5.36
N ASN A 266 -18.01 28.24 5.05
CA ASN A 266 -19.40 28.41 4.64
C ASN A 266 -19.64 27.74 3.29
N SER A 267 -18.74 27.95 2.33
CA SER A 267 -18.79 27.29 1.03
C SER A 267 -18.79 25.76 1.16
N VAL A 268 -17.98 25.22 2.09
CA VAL A 268 -17.98 23.79 2.38
C VAL A 268 -19.30 23.32 3.02
N ILE A 269 -19.83 24.07 3.99
CA ILE A 269 -21.14 23.78 4.61
C ILE A 269 -22.26 23.77 3.58
N GLU A 270 -22.26 24.73 2.64
CA GLU A 270 -23.23 24.77 1.54
C GLU A 270 -23.12 23.53 0.64
N ILE A 271 -21.90 23.09 0.33
CA ILE A 271 -21.64 21.84 -0.40
C ILE A 271 -22.22 20.64 0.36
N MET A 272 -21.94 20.54 1.66
CA MET A 272 -22.44 19.46 2.52
C MET A 272 -23.97 19.44 2.58
N LYS A 273 -24.60 20.63 2.64
CA LYS A 273 -26.06 20.78 2.66
C LYS A 273 -26.71 20.57 1.28
N GLY A 274 -25.94 20.69 0.20
CA GLY A 274 -26.45 20.65 -1.19
C GLY A 274 -27.21 21.90 -1.63
N TYR A 275 -27.16 22.99 -0.86
CA TYR A 275 -27.81 24.27 -1.20
C TYR A 275 -27.06 25.46 -0.59
N ARG A 276 -27.18 26.61 -1.24
CA ARG A 276 -26.72 27.92 -0.76
C ARG A 276 -27.90 28.77 -0.28
N THR A 277 -27.72 29.50 0.81
CA THR A 277 -28.68 30.51 1.26
C THR A 277 -28.32 31.85 0.62
N LEU A 278 -29.26 32.45 -0.11
CA LEU A 278 -29.10 33.76 -0.74
C LEU A 278 -29.31 34.89 0.28
N LYS A 279 -28.89 36.12 -0.06
CA LYS A 279 -29.03 37.29 0.83
C LYS A 279 -30.47 37.58 1.27
N ASN A 280 -31.46 37.19 0.48
CA ASN A 280 -32.89 37.31 0.78
C ASN A 280 -33.44 36.12 1.60
N GLY A 281 -32.58 35.25 2.11
CA GLY A 281 -32.96 34.06 2.88
C GLY A 281 -33.44 32.87 2.05
N SER A 282 -33.59 33.00 0.73
CA SER A 282 -34.05 31.89 -0.12
C SER A 282 -32.95 30.86 -0.37
N LYS A 283 -33.33 29.61 -0.59
CA LYS A 283 -32.39 28.50 -0.82
C LYS A 283 -32.24 28.22 -2.31
N LYS A 284 -31.00 28.18 -2.79
CA LYS A 284 -30.64 27.75 -4.14
C LYS A 284 -29.95 26.39 -4.08
N ILE A 285 -30.58 25.36 -4.63
CA ILE A 285 -29.99 24.01 -4.74
C ILE A 285 -28.72 24.10 -5.59
N LEU A 286 -27.64 23.49 -5.09
CA LEU A 286 -26.38 23.41 -5.82
C LEU A 286 -26.48 22.31 -6.88
N SER A 287 -26.03 22.62 -8.09
CA SER A 287 -25.91 21.59 -9.13
C SER A 287 -24.80 20.59 -8.76
N LYS A 288 -24.90 19.35 -9.26
CA LYS A 288 -23.80 18.37 -9.14
C LYS A 288 -22.45 18.90 -9.64
N TYR A 289 -22.48 19.81 -10.60
CA TYR A 289 -21.28 20.45 -11.10
C TYR A 289 -20.70 21.47 -10.09
N ALA A 290 -21.55 22.25 -9.43
CA ALA A 290 -21.14 23.19 -8.39
C ALA A 290 -20.56 22.50 -7.14
N ILE A 291 -21.06 21.31 -6.80
CA ILE A 291 -20.54 20.47 -5.69
C ILE A 291 -19.17 19.85 -6.02
N ARG A 292 -18.91 19.61 -7.33
CA ARG A 292 -17.67 19.00 -7.83
C ARG A 292 -16.53 20.00 -8.03
N LYS A 293 -16.85 21.23 -8.43
CA LYS A 293 -15.86 22.30 -8.61
C LYS A 293 -15.32 22.80 -7.28
#